data_AF-A0A2A3XCI3-F1
#
_entry.id   AF-A0A2A3XCI3-F1
#
_cell.length_a   1.000
_cell.length_b   1.000
_cell.length_c   1.000
_cell.angle_alpha   90.00
_cell.angle_beta   90.00
_cell.angle_gamma   90.00
#
_symmetry.space_group_name_H-M   'P 1'
#
loop_
_entity.id
_entity.type
_entity.pdbx_description
1 polymer ?
#
loop_
_entity_poly.entity_id
_entity_poly.type
_entity_poly.pdbx_seq_one_letter_code
_entity_poly.pdbx_strand_id
1 'polypeptide(L)'
;MKFLTPLKISLYGSMILSFLMLESPAIMLANRIEPMVFGIPFLIVWNLFWWFVLTALFLLAYLTNWGSPVRATTNTTQQPN
;
A
#
# COMPACT_ATOMS: atom_id res chain seq x y z
N MET A 1 3.14 14.84 -18.11
CA MET A 1 3.19 13.69 -17.18
C MET A 1 2.59 14.15 -15.87
N LYS A 2 1.42 13.64 -15.45
CA LYS A 2 0.80 14.01 -14.16
C LYS A 2 1.74 13.53 -13.06
N PHE A 3 2.48 14.44 -12.43
CA PHE A 3 3.32 14.12 -11.29
C PHE A 3 2.42 13.48 -10.22
N LEU A 4 2.60 12.19 -10.00
CA LEU A 4 2.02 11.54 -8.83
C LEU A 4 2.72 12.17 -7.63
N THR A 5 1.96 12.77 -6.72
CA THR A 5 2.49 13.30 -5.47
C THR A 5 3.35 12.22 -4.80
N PRO A 6 4.47 12.58 -4.14
CA PRO A 6 5.37 11.62 -3.50
C PRO A 6 4.63 10.67 -2.54
N LEU A 7 3.52 11.16 -1.96
CA LEU A 7 2.57 10.37 -1.18
C LEU A 7 1.98 9.20 -1.97
N LYS A 8 1.50 9.41 -3.20
CA LYS A 8 0.88 8.37 -4.05
C LYS A 8 1.91 7.33 -4.47
N ILE A 9 3.14 7.74 -4.76
CA ILE A 9 4.24 6.83 -5.08
C ILE A 9 4.60 5.98 -3.86
N SER A 10 4.72 6.60 -2.69
CA SER A 10 4.98 5.89 -1.44
C SER A 10 3.86 4.91 -1.09
N LEU A 11 2.60 5.27 -1.33
CA LEU A 11 1.46 4.38 -1.11
C LEU A 11 1.46 3.20 -2.09
N TYR A 12 1.70 3.42 -3.39
CA TYR A 12 1.82 2.31 -4.35
C TYR A 12 3.01 1.39 -4.03
N GLY A 13 4.16 1.96 -3.70
CA GLY A 13 5.37 1.20 -3.36
C GLY A 13 5.18 0.36 -2.10
N SER A 14 4.62 0.94 -1.04
CA SER A 14 4.33 0.23 0.21
C SER A 14 3.27 -0.85 0.04
N MET A 15 2.28 -0.64 -0.83
CA MET A 15 1.24 -1.62 -1.15
C MET A 15 1.82 -2.85 -1.86
N ILE A 16 2.63 -2.64 -2.90
CA ILE A 16 3.33 -3.73 -3.62
C ILE A 16 4.29 -4.47 -2.68
N LEU A 17 5.05 -3.74 -1.87
CA LEU A 17 5.98 -4.32 -0.91
C LEU A 17 5.24 -5.18 0.13
N SER A 18 4.12 -4.70 0.66
CA SER A 18 3.35 -5.43 1.66
C SER A 18 2.72 -6.70 1.07
N PHE A 19 2.25 -6.66 -0.18
CA PHE A 19 1.80 -7.85 -0.90
C PHE A 19 2.95 -8.85 -1.10
N LEU A 20 4.13 -8.38 -1.49
CA LEU A 20 5.30 -9.23 -1.65
C LEU A 20 5.69 -9.88 -0.32
N MET A 21 5.68 -9.13 0.77
CA MET A 21 6.04 -9.65 2.10
C MET A 21 4.98 -10.62 2.68
N LEU A 22 3.74 -10.53 2.22
CA LEU A 22 2.64 -11.44 2.58
C LEU A 22 2.69 -12.76 1.79
N GLU A 23 2.83 -12.67 0.47
CA GLU A 23 2.80 -13.83 -0.43
C GLU A 23 4.15 -14.55 -0.55
N SER A 24 5.26 -13.82 -0.45
CA SER A 24 6.58 -14.43 -0.64
C SER A 24 7.05 -15.15 0.61
N PRO A 25 7.81 -16.25 0.46
CA PRO A 25 8.48 -16.91 1.56
C PRO A 25 9.69 -16.09 2.08
N ALA A 26 9.66 -14.75 2.02
CA ALA A 26 10.68 -13.88 2.62
C ALA A 26 10.87 -14.16 4.12
N ILE A 27 9.81 -14.62 4.78
CA ILE A 27 9.84 -15.17 6.13
C ILE A 27 10.87 -16.30 6.30
N MET A 28 11.06 -17.17 5.31
CA MET A 28 12.05 -18.24 5.36
C MET A 28 13.49 -17.71 5.27
N LEU A 29 13.69 -16.54 4.65
CA LEU A 29 14.98 -15.86 4.64
C LEU A 29 15.29 -15.20 6.00
N ALA A 30 14.28 -14.60 6.63
CA ALA A 30 14.40 -14.02 7.98
C ALA A 30 14.55 -15.10 9.08
N ASN A 31 13.94 -16.28 8.89
CA ASN A 31 13.97 -17.41 9.82
C ASN A 31 15.24 -18.30 9.71
N ARG A 32 16.27 -17.87 8.97
CA ARG A 32 17.55 -18.61 8.82
C ARG A 32 18.51 -18.39 10.00
N ILE A 33 18.10 -17.61 11.00
CA ILE A 33 18.87 -17.30 12.20
C ILE A 33 18.51 -18.37 13.24
N GLU A 34 19.44 -19.28 13.51
CA GLU A 34 19.31 -20.30 14.56
C GLU A 34 19.14 -19.60 15.92
N PRO A 35 18.14 -19.94 16.77
CA PRO A 35 17.29 -21.13 16.76
C PRO A 35 15.85 -20.85 16.28
N MET A 36 15.23 -21.84 15.63
CA MET A 36 13.82 -21.87 15.17
C MET A 36 12.80 -21.87 16.34
N VAL A 37 12.95 -21.00 17.34
CA VAL A 37 12.08 -21.04 18.54
C VAL A 37 10.66 -20.57 18.23
N PHE A 38 10.43 -19.85 17.13
CA PHE A 38 9.11 -19.31 16.79
C PHE A 38 8.49 -19.82 15.50
N GLY A 39 8.94 -20.93 14.91
CA GLY A 39 8.43 -21.52 13.64
C GLY A 39 7.05 -21.04 13.13
N ILE A 40 5.96 -21.70 13.55
CA ILE A 40 4.58 -21.34 13.18
C ILE A 40 4.08 -20.03 13.83
N PRO A 41 4.33 -19.75 15.12
CA PRO A 41 3.91 -18.49 15.76
C PRO A 41 4.43 -17.24 15.03
N PHE A 42 5.67 -17.28 14.53
CA PHE A 42 6.31 -16.21 13.77
C PHE A 42 5.65 -16.02 12.42
N LEU A 43 5.35 -17.11 11.71
CA LEU A 43 4.59 -17.06 10.45
C LEU A 43 3.23 -16.38 10.64
N ILE A 44 2.53 -16.69 11.73
CA ILE A 44 1.23 -16.11 12.06
C ILE A 44 1.38 -14.61 12.37
N VAL A 45 2.30 -14.24 13.26
CA VAL A 45 2.53 -12.82 13.63
C VAL A 45 2.98 -12.00 12.42
N TRP A 46 3.86 -12.54 11.59
CA TRP A 46 4.33 -11.90 10.35
C TRP A 46 3.17 -11.66 9.38
N ASN A 47 2.35 -12.68 9.13
CA ASN A 47 1.18 -12.53 8.25
C ASN A 47 0.17 -11.52 8.82
N LEU A 48 -0.16 -11.62 10.11
CA LEU A 48 -1.07 -10.66 10.76
C LEU A 48 -0.53 -9.23 10.70
N PHE A 49 0.78 -9.06 10.89
CA PHE A 49 1.42 -7.75 10.81
C PHE A 49 1.31 -7.15 9.40
N TRP A 50 1.70 -7.88 8.36
CA TRP A 50 1.63 -7.38 6.97
C TRP A 50 0.19 -7.22 6.48
N TRP A 51 -0.72 -8.06 6.95
CA TRP A 51 -2.15 -7.91 6.72
C TRP A 51 -2.70 -6.63 7.36
N PHE A 52 -2.29 -6.33 8.59
CA PHE A 52 -2.65 -5.08 9.28
C PHE A 52 -2.08 -3.86 8.54
N VAL A 53 -0.82 -3.93 8.09
CA VAL A 53 -0.20 -2.87 7.27
C VAL A 53 -0.98 -2.63 5.97
N LEU A 54 -1.38 -3.68 5.25
CA LEU A 54 -2.22 -3.55 4.06
C LEU A 54 -3.56 -2.89 4.38
N THR A 55 -4.21 -3.33 5.45
CA THR A 55 -5.50 -2.77 5.89
C THR A 55 -5.37 -1.28 6.22
N ALA A 56 -4.32 -0.88 6.92
CA ALA A 56 -4.03 0.52 7.22
C ALA A 56 -3.71 1.33 5.96
N LEU A 57 -2.96 0.78 5.01
CA LEU A 57 -2.67 1.42 3.71
C LEU A 57 -3.94 1.65 2.90
N PHE A 58 -4.85 0.67 2.85
CA PHE A 58 -6.15 0.80 2.22
C PHE A 58 -7.05 1.83 2.92
N LEU A 59 -7.02 1.88 4.25
CA LEU A 59 -7.75 2.90 5.01
C LEU A 59 -7.19 4.31 4.73
N LEU A 60 -5.86 4.45 4.69
CA LEU A 60 -5.21 5.72 4.42
C LEU A 60 -5.44 6.18 2.97
N ALA A 61 -5.42 5.24 2.02
CA ALA A 61 -5.84 5.43 0.63
C ALA A 61 -7.25 6.00 0.54
N TYR A 62 -8.19 5.39 1.27
CA TYR A 62 -9.59 5.80 1.31
C TYR A 62 -9.74 7.22 1.89
N LEU A 63 -9.12 7.49 3.04
CA LEU A 63 -9.13 8.80 3.69
C LEU A 63 -8.48 9.89 2.83
N THR A 64 -7.41 9.55 2.10
CA THR A 64 -6.68 10.48 1.23
C THR A 64 -7.40 10.72 -0.11
N ASN A 65 -8.65 10.23 -0.26
CA ASN A 65 -9.48 10.47 -1.44
C ASN A 65 -8.79 10.03 -2.74
N TRP A 66 -8.08 8.89 -2.68
CA TRP A 66 -7.28 8.37 -3.78
C TRP A 66 -8.17 7.94 -4.94
N GLY A 67 -8.54 8.90 -5.79
CA GLY A 67 -9.43 8.66 -6.91
C GLY A 67 -10.44 9.76 -7.17
N SER A 68 -10.65 10.74 -6.27
CA SER A 68 -11.53 11.85 -6.64
C SER A 68 -10.85 12.66 -7.73
N PRO A 69 -11.36 12.69 -8.98
CA PRO A 69 -10.98 13.75 -9.88
C PRO A 69 -11.30 15.03 -9.14
N VAL A 70 -10.32 15.94 -9.04
CA VAL A 70 -10.65 17.36 -8.91
C VAL A 70 -11.69 17.58 -10.01
N ARG A 71 -12.94 17.80 -9.62
CA ARG A 71 -13.99 18.15 -10.56
C ARG A 71 -13.39 19.31 -11.34
N ALA A 72 -13.06 19.06 -12.61
CA ALA A 72 -12.80 20.14 -13.52
C ALA A 72 -14.10 20.93 -13.47
N THR A 73 -14.08 22.06 -12.76
CA THR A 73 -15.10 23.07 -12.88
C THR A 73 -14.98 23.48 -14.33
N THR A 74 -15.74 22.79 -15.19
CA THR A 74 -15.97 23.19 -16.56
C THR A 74 -16.72 24.50 -16.43
N ASN A 75 -15.96 25.58 -16.27
CA ASN A 75 -16.49 26.92 -16.45
C ASN A 75 -16.84 26.98 -17.91
N THR A 76 -18.12 26.69 -18.17
CA THR A 76 -18.87 27.04 -19.36
C THR A 76 -18.81 28.55 -19.54
N THR A 77 -17.67 29.08 -19.98
CA THR A 77 -17.64 30.30 -20.76
C THR A 77 -17.42 29.86 -22.19
N GLN A 78 -18.56 29.51 -22.81
CA GLN A 78 -18.73 29.56 -24.24
C GLN A 78 -18.18 30.90 -24.76
N GLN A 79 -17.24 30.81 -25.69
CA GLN A 79 -16.80 31.86 -26.60
C GLN A 79 -16.82 31.21 -27.99
N PRO A 80 -17.22 31.85 -29.11
CA PRO A 80 -17.70 33.22 -29.36
C PRO A 80 -19.02 33.28 -30.19
N ASN A 81 -19.57 34.47 -30.40
CA ASN A 81 -20.18 34.91 -31.67
C ASN A 81 -19.69 36.34 -31.93
#